data_AF-A0A220UIY0-F1
#
_entry.id   AF-A0A220UIY0-F1
#
_cell.length_a   1.000
_cell.length_b   1.000
_cell.length_c   1.000
_cell.angle_alpha   90.00
_cell.angle_beta   90.00
_cell.angle_gamma   90.00
#
_symmetry.space_group_name_H-M   'P 1'
#
loop_
_entity.id
_entity.type
_entity.pdbx_description
1 polymer ?
#
loop_
_entity_poly.entity_id
_entity_poly.type
_entity_poly.pdbx_seq_one_letter_code
_entity_poly.pdbx_strand_id
1 'polypeptide(L)'
;MARQQMSERRFWVQRLSKTTLRALHILGIAGAGGGILLSVDKSLWLNYWYLAMSTGSILMLWEIIRDWRWLIQLKGVLTLGKLGLLCLFVPLANYKPELFILVLFLSVIVSHGPSGLRHYSIVHRKQIDTKKEIKG
;
A
#
# COMPACT_ATOMS: atom_id res chain seq x y z
N MET A 1 -0.73 20.08 23.48
CA MET A 1 -1.95 19.26 23.28
C MET A 1 -1.66 17.84 23.71
N ALA A 2 -2.42 17.35 24.69
CA ALA A 2 -2.18 16.12 25.44
C ALA A 2 -2.06 14.88 24.53
N ARG A 3 -1.01 14.11 24.75
CA ARG A 3 -0.79 12.78 24.16
C ARG A 3 -1.88 11.87 24.73
N GLN A 4 -3.01 11.71 24.05
CA GLN A 4 -4.01 10.71 24.44
C GLN A 4 -3.33 9.34 24.41
N GLN A 5 -2.97 8.80 25.57
CA GLN A 5 -2.49 7.44 25.71
C GLN A 5 -3.59 6.52 25.20
N MET A 6 -3.34 5.84 24.08
CA MET A 6 -4.25 4.78 23.65
C MET A 6 -4.12 3.63 24.64
N SER A 7 -5.26 3.06 25.06
CA SER A 7 -5.28 1.79 25.81
C SER A 7 -4.44 0.73 25.10
N GLU A 8 -3.67 -0.05 25.86
CA GLU A 8 -2.80 -1.12 25.35
C GLU A 8 -3.57 -2.11 24.47
N ARG A 9 -4.79 -2.48 24.88
CA ARG A 9 -5.68 -3.35 24.09
C ARG A 9 -5.96 -2.75 22.71
N ARG A 10 -6.29 -1.45 22.66
CA ARG A 10 -6.57 -0.73 21.40
C ARG A 10 -5.33 -0.65 20.53
N PHE A 11 -4.15 -0.46 21.11
CA PHE A 11 -2.88 -0.47 20.39
C PHE A 11 -2.62 -1.81 19.72
N TRP A 12 -2.71 -2.92 20.48
CA TRP A 12 -2.48 -4.26 19.95
C TRP A 12 -3.49 -4.67 18.88
N VAL A 13 -4.77 -4.37 19.08
CA VAL A 13 -5.80 -4.61 18.06
C VAL A 13 -5.46 -3.88 16.76
N GLN A 14 -5.15 -2.59 16.81
CA GLN A 14 -4.81 -1.83 15.60
C GLN A 14 -3.53 -2.34 14.93
N ARG A 15 -2.51 -2.70 15.72
CA ARG A 15 -1.25 -3.23 15.19
C ARG A 15 -1.50 -4.57 14.48
N LEU A 16 -2.15 -5.52 15.16
CA LEU A 16 -2.40 -6.85 14.61
C LEU A 16 -3.30 -6.78 13.38
N SER A 17 -4.39 -5.99 13.41
CA SER A 17 -5.25 -5.78 12.24
C SER A 17 -4.47 -5.26 11.02
N LYS A 18 -3.58 -4.27 11.22
CA LYS A 18 -2.74 -3.75 10.12
C LYS A 18 -1.72 -4.75 9.60
N THR A 19 -1.13 -5.54 10.48
CA THR A 19 -0.16 -6.57 10.08
C THR A 19 -0.86 -7.70 9.32
N THR A 20 -2.01 -8.17 9.80
CA THR A 20 -2.83 -9.18 9.10
C THR A 20 -3.29 -8.70 7.74
N LEU A 21 -3.81 -7.47 7.63
CA LEU A 21 -4.20 -6.89 6.34
C LEU A 21 -3.03 -6.84 5.35
N ARG A 22 -1.82 -6.49 5.81
CA ARG A 22 -0.62 -6.50 4.97
C ARG A 22 -0.19 -7.91 4.56
N ALA A 23 -0.28 -8.88 5.46
CA ALA A 23 0.02 -10.26 5.14
C ALA A 23 -0.93 -10.80 4.06
N LEU A 24 -2.24 -10.57 4.21
CA LEU A 24 -3.25 -10.92 3.21
C LEU A 24 -3.04 -10.19 1.88
N HIS A 25 -2.64 -8.91 1.94
CA HIS A 25 -2.33 -8.14 0.75
C HIS A 25 -1.14 -8.73 -0.02
N ILE A 26 -0.05 -9.09 0.67
CA ILE A 26 1.11 -9.74 0.06
C ILE A 26 0.74 -11.11 -0.52
N LEU A 27 -0.08 -11.90 0.19
CA LEU A 27 -0.59 -13.18 -0.31
C LEU A 27 -1.37 -12.99 -1.62
N GLY A 28 -2.26 -11.99 -1.68
CA GLY A 28 -2.99 -11.64 -2.90
C GLY A 28 -2.06 -11.20 -4.04
N ILE A 29 -1.07 -10.36 -3.74
CA ILE A 29 -0.07 -9.91 -4.73
C ILE A 29 0.73 -11.10 -5.26
N ALA A 30 1.17 -12.02 -4.40
CA ALA A 30 1.95 -13.18 -4.81
C ALA A 30 1.15 -14.11 -5.75
N GLY A 31 -0.09 -14.44 -5.39
CA GLY A 31 -0.94 -15.29 -6.23
C GLY A 31 -1.33 -14.62 -7.56
N ALA A 32 -1.74 -13.36 -7.53
CA ALA A 32 -2.09 -12.62 -8.75
C ALA A 32 -0.85 -12.38 -9.63
N GLY A 33 0.30 -12.07 -9.02
CA GLY A 33 1.57 -11.87 -9.70
C GLY A 33 2.05 -13.13 -10.41
N GLY A 34 1.95 -14.29 -9.76
CA GLY A 34 2.21 -15.57 -10.43
C GLY A 34 1.36 -15.76 -11.68
N GLY A 35 0.07 -15.43 -11.58
CA GLY A 35 -0.85 -15.49 -12.71
C GLY A 35 -0.50 -14.54 -13.85
N ILE A 36 -0.17 -13.29 -13.53
CA ILE A 36 0.19 -12.25 -14.52
C ILE A 36 1.53 -12.57 -15.19
N LEU A 37 2.56 -12.93 -14.43
CA LEU A 37 3.93 -13.12 -14.92
C LEU A 37 4.07 -14.40 -15.75
N LEU A 38 3.38 -15.46 -15.35
CA LEU A 38 3.42 -16.75 -16.04
C LEU A 38 2.33 -16.90 -17.12
N SER A 39 1.58 -15.82 -17.40
CA SER A 39 0.49 -15.81 -18.38
C SER A 39 -0.56 -16.90 -18.13
N VAL A 40 -0.86 -17.17 -16.86
CA VAL A 40 -1.87 -18.17 -16.46
C VAL A 40 -3.27 -17.62 -16.71
N ASP A 41 -4.21 -18.53 -17.04
CA ASP A 41 -5.62 -18.16 -17.22
C ASP A 41 -6.17 -17.35 -16.03
N LYS A 42 -6.91 -16.29 -16.36
CA LYS A 42 -7.41 -15.29 -15.40
C LYS A 42 -8.26 -15.92 -14.30
N SER A 43 -9.04 -16.96 -14.62
CA SER A 43 -9.94 -17.60 -13.65
C SER A 43 -9.21 -18.20 -12.47
N LEU A 44 -7.96 -18.64 -12.66
CA LEU A 44 -7.15 -19.31 -11.64
C LEU A 44 -6.57 -18.35 -10.60
N TRP A 45 -6.46 -17.06 -10.92
CA TRP A 45 -5.83 -16.08 -10.03
C TRP A 45 -6.70 -14.87 -9.68
N LEU A 46 -7.92 -14.80 -10.20
CA LEU A 46 -8.87 -13.70 -9.96
C LEU A 46 -9.14 -13.46 -8.47
N ASN A 47 -9.25 -14.53 -7.68
CA ASN A 47 -9.49 -14.43 -6.24
C ASN A 47 -8.32 -13.76 -5.50
N TYR A 48 -7.08 -14.05 -5.91
CA TYR A 48 -5.90 -13.39 -5.36
C TYR A 48 -5.86 -11.92 -5.75
N TRP A 49 -6.30 -11.57 -6.97
CA TRP A 49 -6.45 -10.18 -7.39
C TRP A 49 -7.47 -9.43 -6.53
N TYR A 50 -8.65 -10.03 -6.29
CA TYR A 50 -9.66 -9.44 -5.41
C TYR A 50 -9.14 -9.28 -3.99
N LEU A 51 -8.40 -10.27 -3.47
CA LEU A 51 -7.77 -10.18 -2.16
C LEU A 51 -6.76 -9.01 -2.10
N ALA A 52 -5.89 -8.90 -3.11
CA ALA A 52 -4.88 -7.82 -3.18
C ALA A 52 -5.55 -6.45 -3.25
N MET A 53 -6.53 -6.27 -4.14
CA MET A 53 -7.19 -4.98 -4.36
C MET A 53 -8.02 -4.55 -3.14
N SER A 54 -8.79 -5.47 -2.55
CA SER A 54 -9.62 -5.16 -1.37
C SER A 54 -8.76 -4.81 -0.15
N THR A 55 -7.79 -5.64 0.20
CA THR A 55 -6.92 -5.39 1.37
C THR A 55 -6.02 -4.16 1.19
N GLY A 56 -5.50 -3.93 -0.02
CA GLY A 56 -4.71 -2.75 -0.35
C GLY A 56 -5.53 -1.46 -0.24
N SER A 57 -6.78 -1.49 -0.72
CA SER A 57 -7.70 -0.36 -0.59
C SER A 57 -8.06 -0.06 0.87
N ILE A 58 -8.32 -1.10 1.67
CA ILE A 58 -8.59 -0.95 3.11
C ILE A 58 -7.37 -0.33 3.82
N LEU A 59 -6.15 -0.78 3.53
CA LEU A 59 -4.92 -0.21 4.09
C LEU A 59 -4.73 1.26 3.71
N MET A 60 -4.99 1.61 2.44
CA MET A 60 -4.92 3.00 1.98
C MET A 60 -5.94 3.88 2.69
N LEU A 61 -7.22 3.45 2.74
CA LEU A 61 -8.28 4.18 3.41
C LEU A 61 -7.99 4.35 4.90
N TRP A 62 -7.45 3.33 5.56
CA TRP A 62 -7.02 3.42 6.96
C TRP A 62 -6.02 4.55 7.16
N GLU A 63 -5.00 4.65 6.31
CA GLU A 63 -4.00 5.72 6.40
C GLU A 63 -4.60 7.11 6.17
N ILE A 64 -5.45 7.26 5.15
CA ILE A 64 -6.11 8.54 4.81
C ILE A 64 -7.01 9.01 5.97
N ILE A 65 -7.86 8.12 6.50
CA ILE A 65 -8.78 8.45 7.61
C ILE A 65 -8.00 8.85 8.86
N ARG A 66 -6.83 8.26 9.09
CA ARG A 66 -6.00 8.56 10.26
C ARG A 66 -5.27 9.89 10.14
N ASP A 67 -4.74 10.22 8.97
CA ASP A 67 -4.05 11.47 8.70
C ASP A 67 -4.13 11.82 7.21
N TRP A 68 -4.94 12.82 6.85
CA TRP A 68 -5.11 13.27 5.46
C TRP A 68 -3.79 13.72 4.82
N ARG A 69 -2.80 14.15 5.62
CA ARG A 69 -1.47 14.53 5.14
C ARG A 69 -0.73 13.38 4.48
N TRP A 70 -1.17 12.13 4.71
CA TRP A 70 -0.67 10.97 3.98
C TRP A 70 -0.73 11.18 2.47
N LEU A 71 -1.77 11.85 1.96
CA LEU A 71 -1.95 12.14 0.52
C LEU A 71 -0.83 13.01 -0.09
N ILE A 72 -0.16 13.83 0.74
CA ILE A 72 0.93 14.71 0.30
C ILE A 72 2.32 14.22 0.75
N GLN A 73 2.37 13.16 1.55
CA GLN A 73 3.60 12.48 1.92
C GLN A 73 4.04 11.54 0.80
N LEU A 74 5.35 11.39 0.60
CA LEU A 74 5.91 10.57 -0.47
C LEU A 74 5.39 9.12 -0.43
N LYS A 75 5.20 8.52 0.75
CA LYS A 75 4.60 7.18 0.87
C LYS A 75 3.19 7.10 0.27
N GLY A 76 2.38 8.13 0.46
CA GLY A 76 1.02 8.17 -0.07
C GLY A 76 1.00 8.49 -1.55
N VAL A 77 1.79 9.47 -1.99
CA VAL A 77 1.91 9.80 -3.41
C VAL A 77 2.42 8.61 -4.22
N LEU A 78 3.43 7.89 -3.74
CA LEU A 78 3.92 6.68 -4.43
C LEU A 78 2.89 5.55 -4.40
N THR A 79 2.05 5.46 -3.38
CA THR A 79 0.94 4.49 -3.35
C THR A 79 -0.13 4.84 -4.37
N LEU A 80 -0.51 6.12 -4.48
CA LEU A 80 -1.43 6.60 -5.53
C LEU A 80 -0.83 6.42 -6.93
N GLY A 81 0.47 6.66 -7.09
CA GLY A 81 1.19 6.39 -8.34
C GLY A 81 1.09 4.93 -8.78
N LYS A 82 1.21 3.97 -7.85
CA LYS A 82 0.97 2.55 -8.15
C LYS A 82 -0.46 2.28 -8.62
N LEU A 83 -1.46 2.90 -8.00
CA LEU A 83 -2.84 2.76 -8.46
C LEU A 83 -3.01 3.30 -9.88
N GLY A 84 -2.36 4.43 -10.20
CA GLY A 84 -2.28 4.95 -11.56
C GLY A 84 -1.67 3.94 -12.55
N LEU A 85 -0.57 3.28 -12.16
CA LEU A 85 0.04 2.21 -12.98
C LEU A 85 -0.89 1.00 -13.14
N LEU A 86 -1.66 0.63 -12.12
CA LEU A 86 -2.65 -0.45 -12.23
C LEU A 86 -3.79 -0.06 -13.18
N CYS A 87 -4.22 1.20 -13.23
CA CYS A 87 -5.19 1.67 -14.23
C CYS A 87 -4.68 1.49 -15.67
N LEU A 88 -3.36 1.51 -15.89
CA LEU A 88 -2.77 1.28 -17.21
C LEU A 88 -2.89 -0.17 -17.68
N PHE A 89 -3.28 -1.13 -16.83
CA PHE A 89 -3.51 -2.51 -17.24
C PHE A 89 -4.62 -2.65 -18.31
N VAL A 90 -5.51 -1.65 -18.41
CA VAL A 90 -6.59 -1.61 -19.40
C VAL A 90 -6.05 -1.14 -20.76
N PRO A 91 -5.53 0.10 -20.92
CA PRO A 91 -5.02 0.57 -22.21
C PRO A 91 -3.72 -0.11 -22.66
N LEU A 92 -2.88 -0.57 -21.73
CA LEU A 92 -1.59 -1.20 -22.00
C LEU A 92 -1.62 -2.70 -21.62
N ALA A 93 -2.67 -3.39 -22.05
CA ALA A 93 -2.91 -4.78 -21.68
C ALA A 93 -1.77 -5.75 -22.08
N ASN A 94 -1.02 -5.42 -23.12
CA ASN A 94 0.14 -6.20 -23.58
C ASN A 94 1.35 -6.08 -22.64
N TYR A 95 1.40 -5.01 -21.82
CA TYR A 95 2.52 -4.71 -20.91
C TYR A 95 2.17 -5.00 -19.44
N LYS A 96 1.15 -5.83 -19.18
CA LYS A 96 0.73 -6.17 -17.81
C LYS A 96 1.87 -6.73 -16.96
N PRO A 97 2.72 -7.66 -17.45
CA PRO A 97 3.85 -8.16 -16.66
C PRO A 97 4.82 -7.05 -16.27
N GLU A 98 5.21 -6.18 -17.20
CA GLU A 98 6.16 -5.09 -16.99
C GLU A 98 5.58 -4.04 -16.02
N LEU A 99 4.32 -3.67 -16.20
CA LEU A 99 3.62 -2.77 -15.28
C LEU A 99 3.49 -3.38 -13.88
N PHE A 100 3.20 -4.68 -13.79
CA PHE A 100 3.15 -5.38 -12.51
C PHE A 100 4.52 -5.39 -11.80
N ILE A 101 5.59 -5.68 -12.53
CA ILE A 101 6.97 -5.64 -12.00
C ILE A 101 7.29 -4.25 -11.48
N LEU A 102 6.96 -3.19 -12.23
CA LEU A 102 7.17 -1.81 -11.80
C LEU A 102 6.39 -1.48 -10.52
N VAL A 103 5.11 -1.86 -10.44
CA VAL A 103 4.28 -1.67 -9.25
C VAL A 103 4.88 -2.40 -8.04
N LEU A 104 5.32 -3.65 -8.22
CA LEU A 104 5.94 -4.46 -7.17
C LEU A 104 7.26 -3.84 -6.69
N PHE A 105 8.12 -3.42 -7.62
CA PHE A 105 9.39 -2.77 -7.34
C PHE A 105 9.22 -1.48 -6.54
N LEU A 106 8.30 -0.60 -6.98
CA LEU A 106 7.93 0.60 -6.22
C LEU A 106 7.38 0.24 -4.83
N SER A 107 6.73 -0.92 -4.69
CA SER A 107 6.22 -1.37 -3.40
C SER A 107 7.29 -1.68 -2.38
N VAL A 108 8.36 -2.33 -2.80
CA VAL A 108 9.52 -2.61 -1.95
C VAL A 108 10.20 -1.29 -1.55
N ILE A 109 10.42 -0.38 -2.50
CA ILE A 109 11.05 0.92 -2.22
C ILE A 109 10.26 1.73 -1.18
N VAL A 110 8.93 1.81 -1.32
CA VAL A 110 8.09 2.54 -0.35
C VAL A 110 8.11 1.88 1.02
N SER A 111 8.08 0.55 1.06
CA SER A 111 7.94 -0.21 2.32
C SER A 111 9.24 -0.21 3.13
N HIS A 112 10.38 -0.38 2.47
CA HIS A 112 11.71 -0.43 3.09
C HIS A 112 12.46 0.91 3.07
N GLY A 113 11.92 1.92 2.39
CA GLY A 113 12.51 3.24 2.34
C GLY A 113 12.68 3.86 3.73
N PRO A 114 13.75 4.65 3.95
CA PRO A 114 14.02 5.30 5.23
C PRO A 114 12.85 6.19 5.65
N SER A 115 12.60 6.27 6.96
CA SER A 115 11.45 7.01 7.53
C SER A 115 11.41 8.46 7.04
N GLY A 116 12.57 9.13 6.93
CA GLY A 116 12.68 10.49 6.43
C GLY A 116 12.07 10.67 5.03
N LEU A 117 12.32 9.72 4.12
CA LEU A 117 11.73 9.75 2.78
C LEU A 117 10.23 9.50 2.82
N ARG A 118 9.77 8.51 3.60
CA ARG A 118 8.34 8.16 3.66
C ARG A 118 7.47 9.31 4.19
N HIS A 119 7.99 10.10 5.12
CA HIS A 119 7.30 11.25 5.71
C HIS A 119 7.63 12.59 5.03
N TYR A 120 8.42 12.58 3.95
CA TYR A 120 8.71 13.77 3.17
C TYR A 120 7.44 14.27 2.48
N SER A 121 7.07 15.53 2.70
CA SER A 121 5.98 16.18 1.97
C SER A 121 6.48 16.68 0.62
N ILE A 122 5.84 16.24 -0.46
CA ILE A 122 6.18 16.72 -1.81
C ILE A 122 5.76 18.19 -1.98
N VAL A 123 4.62 18.57 -1.38
CA VAL A 123 4.08 19.94 -1.45
C VAL A 123 4.95 20.91 -0.65
N HIS A 124 5.27 20.58 0.60
CA HIS A 124 6.01 21.49 1.49
C HIS A 124 7.54 21.36 1.39
N ARG A 125 8.02 20.38 0.61
CA ARG A 125 9.44 20.04 0.42
C ARG A 125 10.23 19.82 1.72
N LYS A 126 9.55 19.31 2.75
CA LYS A 126 10.13 19.02 4.07
C LYS A 126 9.50 17.80 4.71
N GLN A 127 10.21 17.18 5.64
CA GLN A 127 9.66 16.08 6.44
C GLN A 127 8.53 16.59 7.34
N ILE A 128 7.40 15.88 7.32
CA ILE A 128 6.26 16.15 8.18
C ILE A 128 5.93 14.91 8.99
N ASP A 129 6.11 14.99 10.30
CA ASP A 129 5.75 13.87 11.18
C ASP A 129 4.23 13.71 11.28
N THR A 130 3.78 12.50 11.00
CA THR A 130 2.40 12.08 11.27
C THR A 130 2.29 11.80 12.77
N LYS A 131 1.53 12.65 13.48
CA LYS A 131 1.40 12.64 14.95
C LYS A 131 0.89 11.31 15.57
N LYS A 132 0.48 10.32 14.77
CA LYS A 132 -0.21 9.08 15.23
C LYS A 132 0.15 7.82 14.41
N GLU A 133 1.38 7.67 13.93
CA GLU A 133 1.75 6.47 13.19
C GLU A 133 1.97 5.25 14.12
N ILE A 134 0.98 4.36 14.17
CA ILE A 134 1.17 2.98 14.62
C ILE A 134 1.92 2.25 13.52
N LYS A 135 3.22 2.02 13.76
CA LYS A 135 4.02 1.06 13.02
C LYS A 135 3.46 -0.33 13.34
N GLY A 136 3.27 -1.16 12.34
CA GLY A 136 3.05 -2.60 12.51
C GLY A 136 3.87 -3.37 11.50
#